data_AF-A0A318TTQ3-F1
#
_entry.id   AF-A0A318TTQ3-F1
#
_cell.length_a   1.000
_cell.length_b   1.000
_cell.length_c   1.000
_cell.angle_alpha   90.00
_cell.angle_beta   90.00
_cell.angle_gamma   90.00
#
_symmetry.space_group_name_H-M   'P 1'
#
loop_
_entity.id
_entity.type
_entity.pdbx_description
1 polymer ?
#
loop_
_entity_poly.entity_id
_entity_poly.type
_entity_poly.pdbx_seq_one_letter_code
_entity_poly.pdbx_strand_id
1 'polypeptide(L)'
;MTFLIYAVILMLLLIFIKETIGKLHGIIVVIFFFVLLYFLLSTLTIPFLEQLLSYVQSVPYVPQLVYSALFYQLGLFFQSIFEEEEYETFGELVMFSIRIVLLFYWTSELGKILSDLSSILEKLQ
;
A
#
# COMPACT_ATOMS: atom_id res chain seq x y z
N MET A 1 -21.95 2.78 9.75
CA MET A 1 -23.00 2.17 10.59
C MET A 1 -23.65 0.98 9.91
N THR A 2 -24.18 1.12 8.69
CA THR A 2 -24.82 0.02 7.92
C THR A 2 -23.90 -1.18 7.66
N PHE A 3 -22.65 -0.94 7.25
CA PHE A 3 -21.67 -2.02 7.02
C PHE A 3 -21.30 -2.81 8.28
N LEU A 4 -21.28 -2.14 9.43
CA LEU A 4 -20.97 -2.75 10.71
C LEU A 4 -22.09 -3.70 11.13
N ILE A 5 -23.35 -3.32 10.88
CA ILE A 5 -24.53 -4.16 11.10
C ILE A 5 -24.50 -5.40 10.20
N TYR A 6 -24.18 -5.25 8.92
CA TYR A 6 -24.05 -6.41 8.01
C TYR A 6 -22.92 -7.36 8.42
N ALA A 7 -21.77 -6.83 8.86
CA ALA A 7 -20.68 -7.64 9.37
C ALA A 7 -21.07 -8.45 10.61
N VAL A 8 -21.81 -7.85 11.55
CA VAL A 8 -22.29 -8.51 12.77
C VAL A 8 -23.32 -9.60 12.47
N ILE A 9 -24.33 -9.29 11.62
CA ILE A 9 -25.35 -10.28 11.21
C ILE A 9 -24.69 -11.49 10.55
N LEU A 10 -23.69 -11.23 9.71
CA LEU A 10 -23.02 -12.29 8.98
C LEU A 10 -22.07 -13.10 9.86
N MET A 11 -21.41 -12.47 10.84
CA MET A 11 -20.62 -13.16 11.86
C MET A 11 -21.49 -14.13 12.68
N LEU A 12 -22.70 -13.72 13.06
CA LEU A 12 -23.67 -14.58 13.75
C LEU A 12 -24.10 -15.76 12.87
N LEU A 13 -24.32 -15.54 11.58
CA LEU A 13 -24.72 -16.57 10.62
C LEU A 13 -23.60 -17.61 10.41
N LEU A 14 -22.34 -17.17 10.35
CA LEU A 14 -21.17 -18.04 10.30
C LEU A 14 -21.03 -18.92 11.56
N ILE A 15 -21.27 -18.35 12.74
CA ILE A 15 -21.27 -19.10 14.01
C ILE A 15 -22.37 -20.16 14.00
N PHE A 16 -23.57 -19.83 13.52
CA PHE A 16 -24.68 -20.78 13.42
C PHE A 16 -24.37 -21.96 12.48
N ILE A 17 -23.73 -21.68 11.34
CA ILE A 17 -23.29 -22.71 10.38
C ILE A 17 -22.22 -23.61 10.98
N LYS A 18 -21.30 -23.05 11.79
CA LYS A 18 -20.26 -23.82 12.49
C LYS A 18 -20.84 -24.90 13.38
N GLU A 19 -21.89 -24.58 14.14
CA GLU A 19 -22.55 -25.53 15.03
C GLU A 19 -23.37 -26.58 14.28
N THR A 20 -23.90 -26.24 13.10
CA THR A 20 -24.77 -27.14 12.33
C THR A 20 -23.98 -28.13 11.47
N ILE A 21 -22.93 -27.69 10.76
CA ILE A 21 -22.18 -28.54 9.82
C ILE A 21 -20.69 -28.13 9.80
N GLY A 22 -19.88 -28.75 10.65
CA GLY A 22 -18.46 -28.41 10.82
C GLY A 22 -17.59 -28.49 9.54
N LYS A 23 -17.83 -29.48 8.66
CA LYS A 23 -17.09 -29.62 7.39
C LYS A 23 -17.45 -28.54 6.36
N LEU A 24 -18.70 -28.07 6.35
CA LEU A 24 -19.19 -27.07 5.41
C LEU A 24 -18.82 -25.66 5.86
N HIS A 25 -18.70 -25.44 7.16
CA HIS A 25 -18.29 -24.17 7.75
C HIS A 25 -16.92 -23.71 7.22
N GLY A 26 -15.93 -24.60 7.13
CA GLY A 26 -14.59 -24.24 6.63
C GLY A 26 -14.63 -23.69 5.19
N ILE A 27 -15.36 -24.36 4.30
CA ILE A 27 -15.53 -23.93 2.91
C ILE A 27 -16.27 -22.58 2.83
N ILE A 28 -17.33 -22.43 3.62
CA ILE A 28 -18.13 -21.20 3.65
C ILE A 28 -17.31 -20.02 4.18
N VAL A 29 -16.46 -20.22 5.20
CA VAL A 29 -15.57 -19.18 5.72
C VAL A 29 -14.58 -18.73 4.66
N VAL A 30 -13.97 -19.65 3.90
CA VAL A 30 -13.01 -19.31 2.84
C VAL A 30 -13.71 -18.53 1.71
N ILE A 31 -14.85 -19.03 1.22
CA ILE A 31 -15.64 -18.33 0.19
C ILE A 31 -16.04 -16.94 0.68
N PHE A 32 -16.52 -16.85 1.93
CA PHE A 32 -16.93 -15.59 2.51
C PHE A 32 -15.75 -14.62 2.65
N PHE A 33 -14.58 -15.09 3.08
CA PHE A 33 -13.39 -14.26 3.17
C PHE A 33 -13.04 -13.64 1.81
N PHE A 34 -13.05 -14.42 0.72
CA PHE A 34 -12.78 -13.90 -0.61
C PHE A 34 -13.86 -12.93 -1.11
N VAL A 35 -15.13 -13.20 -0.82
CA VAL A 35 -16.23 -12.27 -1.15
C VAL A 35 -16.10 -10.96 -0.39
N LEU A 36 -15.81 -11.03 0.91
CA LEU A 36 -15.59 -9.85 1.75
C LEU A 36 -14.36 -9.08 1.28
N LEU A 37 -13.27 -9.77 0.97
CA LEU A 37 -12.04 -9.16 0.46
C LEU A 37 -12.30 -8.44 -0.87
N TYR A 38 -12.98 -9.10 -1.82
CA TYR A 38 -13.39 -8.49 -3.08
C TYR A 38 -14.30 -7.27 -2.87
N PHE A 39 -15.27 -7.37 -1.96
CA PHE A 39 -16.16 -6.27 -1.62
C PHE A 39 -15.42 -5.08 -1.02
N LEU A 40 -14.51 -5.32 -0.06
CA LEU A 40 -13.69 -4.28 0.56
C LEU A 40 -12.76 -3.62 -0.47
N LEU A 41 -12.11 -4.43 -1.31
CA LEU A 41 -11.25 -3.93 -2.38
C LEU A 41 -12.04 -3.06 -3.35
N SER A 42 -13.18 -3.54 -3.86
CA SER A 42 -13.99 -2.82 -4.85
C SER A 42 -14.67 -1.56 -4.30
N THR A 43 -15.13 -1.58 -3.06
CA THR A 43 -15.94 -0.48 -2.50
C THR A 43 -15.10 0.60 -1.83
N LEU A 44 -13.95 0.23 -1.26
CA LEU A 44 -13.11 1.15 -0.49
C LEU A 44 -11.76 1.35 -1.16
N THR A 45 -11.03 0.27 -1.43
CA THR A 45 -9.62 0.36 -1.82
C THR A 45 -9.45 0.90 -3.24
N ILE A 46 -10.18 0.39 -4.23
CA ILE A 46 -10.12 0.83 -5.63
C ILE A 46 -10.50 2.32 -5.77
N PRO A 47 -11.68 2.78 -5.32
CA PRO A 47 -12.07 4.18 -5.48
C PRO A 47 -11.15 5.13 -4.70
N PHE A 48 -10.64 4.70 -3.54
CA PHE A 48 -9.62 5.45 -2.82
C PHE A 48 -8.31 5.55 -3.62
N LEU A 49 -7.85 4.46 -4.24
CA LEU A 49 -6.66 4.46 -5.10
C LEU A 49 -6.84 5.36 -6.32
N GLU A 50 -7.99 5.31 -6.98
CA GLU A 50 -8.30 6.19 -8.12
C GLU A 50 -8.31 7.66 -7.71
N GLN A 51 -8.92 7.98 -6.58
CA GLN A 51 -8.97 9.34 -6.05
C GLN A 51 -7.58 9.82 -5.62
N LEU A 52 -6.81 8.97 -4.95
CA LEU A 52 -5.41 9.23 -4.60
C LEU A 52 -4.59 9.48 -5.86
N LEU A 53 -4.66 8.61 -6.87
CA LEU A 53 -3.93 8.75 -8.13
C LEU A 53 -4.30 10.05 -8.85
N SER A 54 -5.57 10.44 -8.86
CA SER A 54 -6.01 11.70 -9.46
C SER A 54 -5.40 12.93 -8.76
N TYR A 55 -5.35 12.91 -7.42
CA TYR A 55 -4.74 13.99 -6.64
C TYR A 55 -3.23 14.01 -6.81
N VAL A 56 -2.62 12.84 -6.76
CA VAL A 56 -1.19 12.63 -6.94
C VAL A 56 -0.73 13.16 -8.29
N GLN A 57 -1.44 12.88 -9.37
CA GLN A 57 -1.09 13.38 -10.70
C GLN A 57 -1.31 14.89 -10.88
N SER A 58 -2.17 15.49 -10.05
CA SER A 58 -2.52 16.92 -10.17
C SER A 58 -1.51 17.87 -9.51
N VAL A 59 -0.71 17.39 -8.56
CA VAL A 59 0.22 18.22 -7.79
C VAL A 59 1.67 17.86 -8.12
N PRO A 60 2.53 18.84 -8.48
CA PRO A 60 3.94 18.59 -8.75
C PRO A 60 4.63 17.87 -7.59
N TYR A 61 5.50 16.91 -7.90
CA TYR A 61 6.33 16.15 -6.94
C TYR A 61 5.59 15.21 -5.98
N VAL A 62 4.25 15.28 -5.89
CA VAL A 62 3.45 14.34 -5.11
C VAL A 62 3.53 12.90 -5.64
N PRO A 63 3.58 12.63 -6.97
CA PRO A 63 3.81 11.27 -7.49
C PRO A 63 5.13 10.68 -7.00
N GLN A 64 6.19 11.48 -7.00
CA GLN A 64 7.52 11.10 -6.53
C GLN A 64 7.51 10.77 -5.02
N LEU A 65 6.75 11.53 -4.22
CA LEU A 65 6.56 11.25 -2.79
C LEU A 65 5.77 9.96 -2.55
N VAL A 66 4.67 9.74 -3.27
CA VAL A 66 3.88 8.51 -3.13
C VAL A 66 4.69 7.29 -3.56
N TYR A 67 5.42 7.38 -4.68
CA TYR A 67 6.34 6.33 -5.10
C TYR A 67 7.38 6.03 -4.02
N SER A 68 8.02 7.08 -3.46
CA SER A 68 9.03 6.92 -2.40
C SER A 68 8.45 6.23 -1.16
N ALA A 69 7.25 6.62 -0.73
CA ALA A 69 6.58 6.06 0.43
C ALA A 69 6.21 4.58 0.22
N LEU A 70 5.64 4.24 -0.94
CA LEU A 70 5.32 2.85 -1.28
C LEU A 70 6.57 1.98 -1.38
N PHE A 71 7.62 2.49 -2.02
CA PHE A 71 8.88 1.77 -2.17
C PHE A 71 9.56 1.54 -0.82
N TYR A 72 9.54 2.53 0.08
CA TYR A 72 10.03 2.39 1.45
C TYR A 72 9.21 1.38 2.26
N GLN A 73 7.88 1.41 2.13
CA GLN A 73 6.98 0.48 2.80
C GLN A 73 7.23 -0.98 2.37
N LEU A 74 7.48 -1.21 1.09
CA LEU A 74 7.91 -2.53 0.60
C LEU A 74 9.24 -2.95 1.25
N GLY A 75 10.16 -2.02 1.43
CA GLY A 75 11.39 -2.27 2.16
C GLY A 75 11.19 -2.75 3.58
N LEU A 76 10.34 -2.04 4.34
CA LEU A 76 9.99 -2.44 5.71
C LEU A 76 9.34 -3.83 5.75
N PHE A 77 8.49 -4.14 4.76
CA PHE A 77 7.86 -5.45 4.65
C PHE A 77 8.89 -6.56 4.39
N PHE A 78 9.84 -6.35 3.47
CA PHE A 78 10.89 -7.35 3.24
C PHE A 78 11.83 -7.46 4.43
N GLN A 79 12.17 -6.35 5.07
CA GLN A 79 12.98 -6.35 6.30
C GLN A 79 12.31 -7.20 7.37
N SER A 80 11.01 -7.02 7.62
CA SER A 80 10.31 -7.78 8.66
C SER A 80 10.30 -9.28 8.36
N ILE A 81 10.18 -9.68 7.09
CA ILE A 81 10.29 -11.10 6.69
C ILE A 81 11.68 -11.66 7.04
N PHE A 82 12.76 -10.91 6.76
CA PHE A 82 14.10 -11.37 7.08
C PHE A 82 14.36 -11.39 8.59
N GLU A 83 13.80 -10.44 9.36
CA GLU A 83 13.90 -10.42 10.82
C GLU A 83 13.15 -11.62 11.45
N GLU A 84 11.97 -11.96 10.94
CA GLU A 84 11.18 -13.11 11.40
C GLU A 84 11.90 -14.46 11.17
N GLU A 85 12.73 -14.54 10.13
CA GLU A 85 13.49 -15.74 9.76
C GLU A 85 14.93 -15.75 10.30
N GLU A 86 15.24 -14.94 11.32
CA GLU A 86 16.57 -14.82 11.96
C GLU A 86 17.69 -14.35 11.00
N TYR A 87 17.34 -13.68 9.91
CA TYR A 87 18.25 -13.11 8.90
C TYR A 87 18.36 -11.58 9.01
N GLU A 88 18.44 -11.03 10.22
CA GLU A 88 18.42 -9.58 10.51
C GLU A 88 19.43 -8.78 9.64
N THR A 89 20.66 -9.26 9.50
CA THR A 89 21.69 -8.61 8.66
C THR A 89 21.26 -8.43 7.21
N PHE A 90 20.51 -9.40 6.65
CA PHE A 90 19.97 -9.28 5.29
C PHE A 90 18.81 -8.27 5.23
N GLY A 91 17.96 -8.23 6.26
CA GLY A 91 16.92 -7.22 6.40
C GLY A 91 17.49 -5.79 6.44
N GLU A 92 18.56 -5.58 7.20
CA GLU A 92 19.28 -4.30 7.24
C GLU A 92 19.87 -3.92 5.87
N LEU A 93 20.47 -4.89 5.15
CA LEU A 93 21.01 -4.67 3.81
C LEU A 93 19.93 -4.30 2.79
N VAL A 94 18.74 -4.89 2.89
CA VAL A 94 17.59 -4.52 2.06
C VAL A 94 17.20 -3.07 2.30
N MET A 95 17.07 -2.66 3.56
CA MET A 95 16.74 -1.26 3.89
C MET A 95 17.82 -0.28 3.48
N PHE A 96 19.09 -0.65 3.66
CA PHE A 96 20.21 0.15 3.21
C PHE A 96 20.15 0.37 1.70
N SER A 97 19.91 -0.69 0.94
CA SER A 97 19.77 -0.64 -0.53
C SER A 97 18.61 0.26 -0.96
N ILE A 98 17.46 0.14 -0.31
CA ILE A 98 16.28 0.99 -0.60
C ILE A 98 16.57 2.46 -0.33
N ARG A 99 17.21 2.77 0.80
CA ARG A 99 17.60 4.15 1.14
C ARG A 99 18.56 4.75 0.12
N ILE A 100 19.53 3.96 -0.36
CA ILE A 100 20.43 4.38 -1.44
C ILE A 100 19.66 4.67 -2.73
N VAL A 101 18.78 3.76 -3.15
CA VAL A 101 17.97 3.95 -4.36
C VAL A 101 17.12 5.21 -4.27
N LEU A 102 16.47 5.45 -3.13
CA LEU A 102 15.69 6.66 -2.88
C LEU A 102 16.56 7.93 -2.89
N LEU A 103 17.76 7.88 -2.33
CA LEU A 103 18.73 8.99 -2.37
C LEU A 103 19.11 9.35 -3.80
N PHE A 104 19.46 8.36 -4.63
CA PHE A 104 19.77 8.58 -6.03
C PHE A 104 18.57 9.15 -6.80
N TYR A 105 17.39 8.58 -6.57
CA TYR A 105 16.15 9.05 -7.17
C TYR A 105 15.90 10.53 -6.88
N TRP A 106 15.92 10.94 -5.61
CA TRP A 106 15.69 12.32 -5.21
C TRP A 106 16.80 13.27 -5.67
N THR A 107 18.05 12.82 -5.68
CA THR A 107 19.16 13.63 -6.22
C THR A 107 18.94 13.92 -7.71
N SER A 108 18.46 12.94 -8.47
CA SER A 108 18.15 13.13 -9.89
C SER A 108 16.98 14.09 -10.12
N GLU A 109 15.93 14.01 -9.30
CA GLU A 109 14.78 14.91 -9.38
C GLU A 109 15.16 16.35 -8.98
N LEU A 110 15.96 16.52 -7.92
CA LEU A 110 16.50 17.84 -7.52
C LEU A 110 17.34 18.48 -8.63
N GLY A 111 18.15 17.69 -9.33
CA GLY A 111 18.92 18.17 -10.48
C GLY A 111 18.04 18.77 -11.58
N LYS A 112 16.89 18.14 -11.88
CA LYS A 112 15.92 18.66 -12.86
C LYS A 112 15.32 19.98 -12.39
N ILE A 113 14.91 20.05 -11.12
CA ILE A 113 14.33 21.26 -10.52
C ILE A 113 15.30 22.43 -10.60
N LEU A 114 16.57 22.21 -10.27
CA LEU A 114 17.61 23.24 -10.34
C LEU A 114 17.86 23.70 -11.77
N SER A 115 17.86 22.78 -12.74
CA SER A 115 17.97 23.11 -14.17
C SER A 115 16.79 23.96 -14.65
N ASP A 116 15.57 23.59 -14.28
CA ASP A 116 14.36 24.33 -14.63
C ASP A 116 14.38 25.74 -14.02
N LEU A 117 14.75 25.86 -12.75
CA LEU A 117 14.89 27.14 -12.07
C LEU A 117 15.94 28.03 -12.74
N SER A 118 17.10 27.47 -13.08
CA SER A 118 18.17 28.19 -13.78
C SER A 118 17.69 28.74 -15.13
N SER A 119 16.96 27.92 -15.89
CA SER A 119 16.41 28.32 -17.19
C SER A 119 15.37 29.44 -17.11
N ILE A 120 14.62 29.50 -16.01
CA ILE A 120 13.66 30.58 -15.75
C ILE A 120 14.40 31.88 -15.40
N LEU A 121 15.43 31.78 -14.56
CA LEU A 121 16.29 32.90 -14.16
C LEU A 121 16.99 33.54 -15.36
N GLU A 122 17.53 32.73 -16.28
CA GLU A 122 18.16 33.21 -17.51
C GLU A 122 17.18 33.93 -18.45
N LYS A 123 15.90 33.54 -18.46
CA LYS A 123 14.87 34.20 -19.30
C LYS A 123 14.34 35.51 -18.70
N LEU A 124 14.61 35.75 -17.41
CA LEU A 124 14.19 36.96 -16.69
C LEU A 124 15.26 38.06 -16.71
N GLN A 125 16.50 37.74 -17.11
CA GLN A 125 17.58 38.70 -17.39
C GLN A 125 17.57 39.13 -18.86
#